data_AF-A0A0B2V4N5-F1
#
_entry.id   AF-A0A0B2V4N5-F1
#
_cell.length_a   1.000
_cell.length_b   1.000
_cell.length_c   1.000
_cell.angle_alpha   90.00
_cell.angle_beta   90.00
_cell.angle_gamma   90.00
#
_symmetry.space_group_name_H-M   'P 1'
#
loop_
_entity.id
_entity.type
_entity.pdbx_description
1 polymer ?
#
loop_
_entity_poly.entity_id
_entity_poly.type
_entity_poly.pdbx_seq_one_letter_code
_entity_poly.pdbx_strand_id
1 'polypeptide(L)'
;MAPFVSTGDVFLRGPADYIVLAVSFSNIYTATRIDLVAAVHSARPLYAEEVRFPASVITDSLIEMALKEGNIHKTLEGVVARYISDDFCGHLLIVDNLHENKYLHTLEGVVARYISDDFCGHLLIVDNLHENKYLHVHCDCSKSTNVLSTRFTLNTLDSIPPLHRQVIMMLNHFEPTQGYYVGHSLTQRIMSSRGLRDWVSLVPGRMALSADTEHVPPLDDPAIAVLHRPRPLFR
;
A
#
# COMPACT_ATOMS: atom_id res chain seq x y z
N MET A 1 -23.35 -9.76 11.59
CA MET A 1 -23.24 -8.63 12.53
C MET A 1 -22.44 -7.56 11.81
N ALA A 2 -23.00 -6.37 11.57
CA ALA A 2 -22.25 -5.30 10.91
C ALA A 2 -21.09 -4.87 11.83
N PRO A 3 -19.87 -4.66 11.33
CA PRO A 3 -18.79 -4.15 12.15
C PRO A 3 -19.20 -2.76 12.67
N PHE A 4 -19.39 -2.64 13.97
CA PHE A 4 -19.64 -1.36 14.63
C PHE A 4 -18.30 -0.85 15.15
N VAL A 5 -17.73 0.13 14.47
CA VAL A 5 -16.55 0.87 14.94
C VAL A 5 -17.07 2.16 15.58
N SER A 6 -16.89 2.28 16.89
CA SER A 6 -17.08 3.55 17.61
C SER A 6 -15.71 4.21 17.72
N THR A 7 -15.38 5.13 16.82
CA THR A 7 -14.21 5.99 17.00
C THR A 7 -14.53 6.93 18.16
N GLY A 8 -14.04 6.66 19.37
CA GLY A 8 -14.30 7.50 20.54
C GLY A 8 -13.75 8.91 20.34
N ASP A 9 -14.54 9.81 19.75
CA ASP A 9 -14.35 11.26 19.58
C ASP A 9 -12.99 11.77 19.04
N VAL A 10 -12.05 10.92 18.60
CA VAL A 10 -10.70 11.42 18.27
C VAL A 10 -10.64 12.16 16.93
N PHE A 11 -11.54 11.88 15.98
CA PHE A 11 -11.45 12.38 14.59
C PHE A 11 -12.34 13.59 14.28
N LEU A 12 -13.39 13.84 15.07
CA LEU A 12 -14.36 14.91 14.82
C LEU A 12 -14.12 16.06 15.80
N ARG A 13 -13.36 17.07 15.38
CA ARG A 13 -13.04 18.25 16.20
C ARG A 13 -13.90 19.45 15.82
N GLY A 14 -14.92 19.72 16.64
CA GLY A 14 -15.76 20.91 16.51
C GLY A 14 -16.63 20.92 15.24
N PRO A 15 -17.33 22.04 14.99
CA PRO A 15 -18.08 22.23 13.75
C PRO A 15 -17.11 22.37 12.58
N ALA A 16 -17.10 21.40 11.68
CA ALA A 16 -16.26 21.37 10.47
C ALA A 16 -16.89 20.48 9.40
N ASP A 17 -16.33 20.55 8.20
CA ASP A 17 -16.66 19.65 7.10
C ASP A 17 -15.79 18.38 7.19
N TYR A 18 -16.44 17.22 7.06
CA TYR A 18 -15.77 15.92 7.12
C TYR A 18 -16.11 15.09 5.89
N ILE A 19 -15.12 14.33 5.41
CA ILE A 19 -15.30 13.38 4.32
C ILE A 19 -15.41 11.98 4.92
N VAL A 20 -16.50 11.27 4.59
CA VAL A 20 -16.70 9.88 4.98
C VAL A 20 -16.43 8.99 3.76
N LEU A 21 -15.44 8.10 3.88
CA LEU A 21 -15.11 7.12 2.84
C LEU A 21 -15.46 5.71 3.32
N ALA A 22 -16.41 5.06 2.66
CA ALA A 22 -16.75 3.67 2.91
C ALA A 22 -15.99 2.77 1.90
N VAL A 23 -15.03 1.98 2.38
CA VAL A 23 -14.14 1.15 1.54
C VAL A 23 -14.03 -0.26 2.11
N SER A 24 -14.09 -1.28 1.26
CA SER A 24 -13.77 -2.66 1.62
C SER A 24 -12.38 -3.05 1.08
N PHE A 25 -11.40 -3.15 1.97
CA PHE A 25 -10.07 -3.66 1.61
C PHE A 25 -10.10 -5.14 1.22
N SER A 26 -11.00 -5.91 1.83
CA SER A 26 -11.21 -7.32 1.51
C SER A 26 -11.87 -7.54 0.16
N ASN A 27 -12.45 -6.53 -0.51
CA ASN A 27 -13.03 -6.72 -1.85
C ASN A 27 -12.23 -6.01 -2.95
N ILE A 28 -11.20 -5.24 -2.59
CA ILE A 28 -10.25 -4.70 -3.56
C ILE A 28 -9.68 -5.80 -4.46
N TYR A 29 -9.42 -7.01 -3.92
CA TYR A 29 -8.91 -8.15 -4.68
C TYR A 29 -9.94 -8.79 -5.64
N THR A 30 -11.23 -8.45 -5.62
CA THR A 30 -12.21 -9.10 -6.51
C THR A 30 -12.81 -8.16 -7.54
N ALA A 31 -12.46 -6.87 -7.49
CA ALA A 31 -13.12 -5.81 -8.23
C ALA A 31 -14.66 -5.83 -8.08
N THR A 32 -15.19 -6.47 -7.03
CA THR A 32 -16.64 -6.51 -6.79
C THR A 32 -17.09 -5.20 -6.20
N ARG A 33 -18.02 -4.54 -6.90
CA ARG A 33 -18.71 -3.37 -6.37
C ARG A 33 -19.68 -3.84 -5.29
N ILE A 34 -19.50 -3.34 -4.08
CA ILE A 34 -20.41 -3.62 -2.97
C ILE A 34 -21.34 -2.41 -2.82
N ASP A 35 -22.63 -2.66 -2.73
CA ASP A 35 -23.59 -1.64 -2.32
C ASP A 35 -23.44 -1.38 -0.82
N LEU A 36 -23.10 -0.14 -0.47
CA LEU A 36 -22.83 0.29 0.89
C LEU A 36 -23.83 1.36 1.31
N VAL A 37 -24.28 1.28 2.56
CA VAL A 37 -25.09 2.33 3.21
C VAL A 37 -24.28 2.87 4.37
N ALA A 38 -23.87 4.14 4.29
CA ALA A 38 -23.32 4.88 5.41
C ALA A 38 -24.44 5.63 6.11
N ALA A 39 -24.66 5.36 7.40
CA ALA A 39 -25.63 6.08 8.22
C ALA A 39 -24.88 6.88 9.29
N VAL A 40 -25.17 8.19 9.37
CA VAL A 40 -24.59 9.09 10.38
C VAL A 40 -25.69 9.51 11.35
N HIS A 41 -25.48 9.22 12.62
CA HIS A 41 -26.37 9.65 13.69
C HIS A 41 -25.73 10.82 14.45
N SER A 42 -26.47 11.92 14.60
CA SER A 42 -25.98 13.12 15.28
C SER A 42 -27.06 13.71 16.19
N ALA A 43 -26.65 14.25 17.33
CA ALA A 43 -27.52 15.00 18.24
C ALA A 43 -27.89 16.39 17.69
N ARG A 44 -27.25 16.83 16.60
CA ARG A 44 -27.54 18.09 15.91
C ARG A 44 -27.79 17.86 14.41
N PRO A 45 -28.56 18.75 13.75
CA PRO A 45 -28.74 18.68 12.31
C PRO A 45 -27.39 18.66 11.58
N LEU A 46 -27.26 17.76 10.61
CA LEU A 46 -26.11 17.68 9.73
C LEU A 46 -26.56 18.05 8.31
N TYR A 47 -25.66 18.71 7.58
CA TYR A 47 -25.71 18.74 6.13
C TYR A 47 -24.81 17.63 5.60
N ALA A 48 -25.29 16.89 4.59
CA ALA A 48 -24.53 15.84 3.94
C ALA A 48 -24.83 15.88 2.45
N GLU A 49 -23.77 15.73 1.64
CA GLU A 49 -23.86 15.62 0.19
C GLU A 49 -22.92 14.52 -0.31
N GLU A 50 -23.27 13.93 -1.45
CA GLU A 50 -22.39 12.98 -2.14
C GLU A 50 -21.38 13.75 -3.00
N VAL A 51 -20.10 13.61 -2.68
CA VAL A 51 -19.01 14.26 -3.42
C VAL A 51 -18.11 13.19 -4.03
N ARG A 52 -17.70 13.41 -5.29
CA ARG A 52 -16.75 12.52 -5.98
C ARG A 52 -15.32 12.93 -5.72
N PHE A 53 -14.51 11.99 -5.27
CA PHE A 53 -13.08 12.17 -5.04
C PHE A 53 -12.25 11.25 -5.94
N PRO A 54 -11.00 11.62 -6.25
CA PRO A 54 -10.06 10.67 -6.82
C PRO A 54 -9.78 9.55 -5.81
N ALA A 55 -9.52 8.34 -6.31
CA ALA A 55 -9.24 7.20 -5.44
C ALA A 55 -8.01 7.39 -4.53
N SER A 56 -7.17 8.39 -4.80
CA SER A 56 -6.04 8.74 -3.96
C SER A 56 -6.42 9.11 -2.54
N VAL A 57 -7.61 9.70 -2.34
CA VAL A 57 -8.08 10.15 -1.03
C VAL A 57 -8.17 9.00 -0.03
N ILE A 58 -8.46 7.76 -0.48
CA ILE A 58 -8.44 6.57 0.39
C ILE A 58 -7.05 6.37 1.00
N THR A 59 -6.01 6.45 0.18
CA THR A 59 -4.63 6.30 0.64
C THR A 59 -4.21 7.46 1.54
N ASP A 60 -4.59 8.69 1.19
CA ASP A 60 -4.28 9.88 1.98
C ASP A 60 -4.95 9.80 3.36
N SER A 61 -6.19 9.32 3.43
CA SER A 61 -6.90 9.08 4.70
C SER A 61 -6.22 8.01 5.56
N LEU A 62 -5.73 6.93 4.96
CA LEU A 62 -4.92 5.93 5.68
C LEU A 62 -3.62 6.57 6.21
N ILE A 63 -2.96 7.41 5.40
CA ILE A 63 -1.75 8.12 5.83
C ILE A 63 -1.99 8.96 7.07
N GLU A 64 -2.99 9.83 7.02
CA GLU A 64 -3.37 10.68 8.15
C GLU A 64 -3.74 9.87 9.40
N MET A 65 -4.48 8.77 9.22
CA MET A 65 -4.85 7.90 10.33
C MET A 65 -3.61 7.35 11.05
N ALA A 66 -2.65 6.78 10.32
CA ALA A 66 -1.43 6.25 10.92
C ALA A 66 -0.46 7.33 11.42
N LEU A 67 -0.45 8.54 10.86
CA LEU A 67 0.28 9.66 11.45
C LEU A 67 -0.27 10.07 12.82
N LYS A 68 -1.59 9.95 13.01
CA LYS A 68 -2.32 10.41 14.20
C LYS A 68 -2.44 9.37 15.30
N GLU A 69 -2.87 8.16 14.97
CA GLU A 69 -3.15 7.08 15.93
C GLU A 69 -2.06 5.99 15.90
N GLY A 70 -1.13 6.05 14.96
CA GLY A 70 -0.11 5.02 14.82
C GLY A 70 0.88 5.01 15.97
N ASN A 71 1.02 3.86 16.62
CA ASN A 71 2.08 3.57 17.57
C ASN A 71 3.43 3.69 16.87
N ILE A 72 4.30 4.52 17.45
CA ILE A 72 5.62 4.81 16.88
C ILE A 72 6.60 3.70 17.27
N HIS A 73 7.20 3.07 16.27
CA HIS A 73 8.30 2.14 16.41
C HIS A 73 9.57 2.70 15.76
N LYS A 74 10.62 2.86 16.58
CA LYS A 74 11.92 3.41 16.17
C LYS A 74 12.98 2.32 16.30
N THR A 75 13.13 1.49 15.28
CA THR A 75 14.18 0.46 15.23
C THR A 75 15.44 0.91 14.53
N LEU A 76 15.35 1.94 13.70
CA LEU A 76 16.48 2.50 13.00
C LEU A 76 16.51 4.00 13.20
N GLU A 77 17.70 4.53 13.49
CA GLU A 77 17.94 5.97 13.55
C GLU A 77 17.40 6.63 12.28
N GLY A 78 16.72 7.78 12.43
CA GLY A 78 16.12 8.56 11.33
C GLY A 78 15.03 7.85 10.53
N VAL A 79 14.50 6.73 11.00
CA VAL A 79 13.30 6.08 10.43
C VAL A 79 12.26 5.92 11.53
N VAL A 80 11.02 6.28 11.21
CA VAL A 80 9.89 6.15 12.12
C VAL A 80 8.84 5.29 11.45
N ALA A 81 8.64 4.08 11.96
CA ALA A 81 7.49 3.28 11.61
C ALA A 81 6.31 3.64 12.53
N ARG A 82 5.11 3.68 11.99
CA ARG A 82 3.86 3.94 12.71
C ARG A 82 2.88 2.84 12.38
N TYR A 83 2.38 2.12 13.37
CA TYR A 83 1.36 1.08 13.16
C TYR A 83 0.08 1.33 13.94
N ILE A 84 -1.05 0.93 13.36
CA ILE A 84 -2.34 0.80 14.05
C ILE A 84 -2.73 -0.66 13.98
N SER A 85 -2.69 -1.32 15.14
CA SER A 85 -3.13 -2.71 15.35
C SER A 85 -4.31 -2.81 16.30
N ASP A 86 -4.39 -1.88 17.26
CA ASP A 86 -5.39 -1.89 18.31
C ASP A 86 -6.67 -1.20 17.82
N ASP A 87 -7.84 -1.75 18.19
CA ASP A 87 -9.18 -1.25 17.83
C ASP A 87 -9.43 -1.06 16.31
N PHE A 88 -8.58 -1.67 15.47
CA PHE A 88 -8.70 -1.71 14.02
C PHE A 88 -8.82 -3.18 13.58
N CYS A 89 -9.84 -3.54 12.81
CA CYS A 89 -10.04 -4.91 12.30
C CYS A 89 -9.04 -5.27 11.16
N GLY A 90 -7.79 -4.88 11.32
CA GLY A 90 -6.70 -4.99 10.36
C GLY A 90 -5.40 -4.44 10.99
N HIS A 91 -4.37 -4.25 10.17
CA HIS A 91 -3.15 -3.59 10.60
C HIS A 91 -2.73 -2.61 9.52
N LEU A 92 -2.49 -1.36 9.92
CA LEU A 92 -2.01 -0.32 9.04
C LEU A 92 -0.63 0.12 9.53
N LEU A 93 0.42 0.01 8.72
CA LEU A 93 1.68 0.67 9.05
C LEU A 93 2.28 1.49 7.91
N ILE A 94 2.85 2.60 8.34
CA ILE A 94 3.47 3.64 7.53
C ILE A 94 4.86 3.86 8.07
N VAL A 95 5.81 4.08 7.18
CA VAL A 95 7.19 4.30 7.57
C VAL A 95 7.67 5.63 7.00
N ASP A 96 7.95 6.56 7.90
CA ASP A 96 8.55 7.85 7.62
C ASP A 96 10.07 7.70 7.61
N ASN A 97 10.72 8.22 6.57
CA ASN A 97 12.16 8.45 6.60
C ASN A 97 12.39 9.91 7.01
N LEU A 98 12.96 10.11 8.19
CA LEU A 98 13.17 11.43 8.81
C LEU A 98 14.59 11.95 8.64
N HIS A 99 15.48 11.22 7.98
CA HIS A 99 16.80 11.75 7.68
C HIS A 99 16.72 12.80 6.60
N GLU A 100 17.33 13.96 6.84
CA GLU A 100 17.37 15.04 5.84
C GLU A 100 18.11 14.67 4.56
N ASN A 101 18.95 13.63 4.54
CA ASN A 101 19.69 13.16 3.35
C ASN A 101 20.25 11.72 3.52
N LYS A 102 19.59 10.84 4.30
CA LYS A 102 20.02 9.43 4.44
C LYS A 102 18.83 8.51 4.21
N TYR A 103 19.05 7.43 3.48
CA TYR A 103 17.98 6.51 3.14
C TYR A 103 18.30 5.12 3.68
N LEU A 104 17.26 4.33 3.94
CA LEU A 104 17.38 2.91 4.25
C LEU A 104 17.86 2.18 2.98
N HIS A 105 19.16 2.25 2.72
CA HIS A 105 19.75 1.80 1.47
C HIS A 105 20.01 0.29 1.46
N THR A 106 19.32 -0.44 0.59
CA THR A 106 19.98 -1.49 -0.20
C THR A 106 20.65 -0.90 -1.46
N LEU A 107 20.21 0.28 -1.91
CA LEU A 107 20.73 1.02 -3.07
C LEU A 107 20.56 2.54 -2.87
N GLU A 108 21.56 3.34 -3.25
CA GLU A 108 21.50 4.80 -3.16
C GLU A 108 20.28 5.37 -3.90
N GLY A 109 19.57 6.37 -3.34
CA GLY A 109 18.35 6.95 -3.92
C GLY A 109 17.08 6.09 -3.88
N VAL A 110 17.09 4.98 -3.15
CA VAL A 110 15.93 4.08 -2.97
C VAL A 110 15.59 3.92 -1.50
N VAL A 111 14.29 3.97 -1.18
CA VAL A 111 13.78 3.62 0.16
C VAL A 111 12.77 2.47 0.03
N ALA A 112 13.12 1.29 0.55
CA ALA A 112 12.19 0.16 0.67
C ALA A 112 11.71 0.01 2.11
N ARG A 113 10.40 -0.19 2.29
CA ARG A 113 9.76 -0.29 3.61
C ARG A 113 8.83 -1.49 3.61
N TYR A 114 9.00 -2.39 4.57
CA TYR A 114 8.16 -3.57 4.70
C TYR A 114 7.67 -3.82 6.13
N ILE A 115 6.61 -4.62 6.24
CA ILE A 115 5.99 -5.02 7.51
C ILE A 115 5.79 -6.53 7.50
N SER A 116 6.16 -7.21 8.58
CA SER A 116 5.95 -8.65 8.73
C SER A 116 5.63 -9.08 10.16
N ASP A 117 6.05 -8.33 11.19
CA ASP A 117 5.83 -8.66 12.60
C ASP A 117 4.53 -8.01 13.13
N ASP A 118 3.76 -8.75 13.93
CA ASP A 118 2.43 -8.36 14.45
C ASP A 118 1.41 -7.88 13.39
N PHE A 119 1.68 -8.21 12.13
CA PHE A 119 0.81 -7.99 10.99
C PHE A 119 0.39 -9.34 10.43
N CYS A 120 -0.92 -9.65 10.39
CA CYS A 120 -1.49 -10.80 9.69
C CYS A 120 -1.32 -10.69 8.15
N GLY A 121 -0.09 -10.56 7.66
CA GLY A 121 0.20 -10.21 6.27
C GLY A 121 1.63 -9.72 6.01
N HIS A 122 1.81 -9.06 4.85
CA HIS A 122 3.04 -8.36 4.47
C HIS A 122 2.76 -7.19 3.54
N LEU A 123 3.25 -5.99 3.86
CA LEU A 123 3.11 -4.82 2.99
C LEU A 123 4.51 -4.35 2.58
N LEU A 124 4.71 -4.08 1.29
CA LEU A 124 5.95 -3.55 0.75
C LEU A 124 5.67 -2.26 -0.02
N ILE A 125 6.32 -1.17 0.37
CA ILE A 125 6.29 0.13 -0.30
C ILE A 125 7.71 0.52 -0.70
N VAL A 126 7.87 1.05 -1.91
CA VAL A 126 9.16 1.52 -2.40
C VAL A 126 9.05 2.96 -2.91
N ASP A 127 9.99 3.81 -2.50
CA ASP A 127 10.20 5.14 -3.06
C ASP A 127 11.43 5.15 -3.96
N ASN A 128 11.25 5.70 -5.14
CA ASN A 128 12.31 6.11 -6.04
C ASN A 128 12.55 7.61 -5.88
N LEU A 129 13.72 7.97 -5.35
CA LEU A 129 14.11 9.35 -5.08
C LEU A 129 15.07 9.91 -6.14
N HIS A 130 15.40 9.12 -7.15
CA HIS A 130 16.17 9.63 -8.27
C HIS A 130 15.33 10.61 -9.07
N GLU A 131 15.94 11.72 -9.48
CA GLU A 131 15.29 12.77 -10.28
C GLU A 131 15.14 12.38 -11.76
N ASN A 132 15.99 11.48 -12.25
CA ASN A 132 16.08 11.16 -13.68
C ASN A 132 16.25 9.67 -13.98
N LYS A 133 16.03 8.79 -13.00
CA LYS A 133 16.14 7.34 -13.17
C LYS A 133 14.86 6.62 -12.79
N TYR A 134 14.57 5.55 -13.53
CA TYR A 134 13.57 4.57 -13.16
C TYR A 134 14.18 3.56 -12.21
N LEU A 135 13.38 3.12 -11.25
CA LEU A 135 13.73 2.04 -10.34
C LEU A 135 12.93 0.81 -10.72
N HIS A 136 13.62 -0.24 -11.15
CA HIS A 136 12.99 -1.53 -11.34
C HIS A 136 13.05 -2.31 -10.03
N VAL A 137 11.91 -2.86 -9.62
CA VAL A 137 11.74 -3.67 -8.41
C VAL A 137 11.20 -5.05 -8.78
N HIS A 138 11.85 -6.11 -8.28
CA HIS A 138 11.36 -7.48 -8.34
C HIS A 138 11.08 -7.94 -6.91
N CYS A 139 9.82 -8.25 -6.63
CA CYS A 139 9.37 -8.76 -5.35
C CYS A 139 8.92 -10.22 -5.51
N ASP A 140 9.65 -11.15 -4.89
CA ASP A 140 9.31 -12.57 -4.89
C ASP A 140 8.90 -13.01 -3.48
N CYS A 141 7.60 -13.24 -3.34
CA CYS A 141 6.94 -13.75 -2.15
C CYS A 141 6.50 -15.22 -2.30
N SER A 142 6.98 -15.95 -3.31
CA SER A 142 6.46 -17.29 -3.70
C SER A 142 6.67 -18.38 -2.64
N LYS A 143 7.52 -18.13 -1.64
CA LYS A 143 7.72 -19.03 -0.50
C LYS A 143 6.70 -18.84 0.62
N SER A 144 5.77 -17.89 0.47
CA SER A 144 4.73 -17.61 1.47
C SER A 144 3.65 -18.69 1.45
N THR A 145 3.03 -18.95 2.61
CA THR A 145 1.93 -19.91 2.78
C THR A 145 0.77 -19.26 3.52
N ASN A 146 -0.45 -19.68 3.18
CA ASN A 146 -1.69 -19.18 3.79
C ASN A 146 -1.86 -17.65 3.71
N VAL A 147 -1.53 -17.07 2.56
CA VAL A 147 -1.65 -15.63 2.29
C VAL A 147 -2.39 -15.36 0.98
N LEU A 148 -3.08 -14.22 0.90
CA LEU A 148 -3.68 -13.66 -0.30
C LEU A 148 -2.93 -12.41 -0.74
N SER A 149 -2.62 -12.29 -2.02
CA SER A 149 -1.96 -11.12 -2.59
C SER A 149 -2.96 -10.16 -3.24
N THR A 150 -2.86 -8.88 -2.90
CA THR A 150 -3.53 -7.77 -3.61
C THR A 150 -3.06 -7.59 -5.06
N ARG A 151 -1.90 -8.16 -5.42
CA ARG A 151 -1.37 -8.18 -6.79
C ARG A 151 -1.82 -9.40 -7.60
N PHE A 152 -2.65 -10.29 -7.04
CA PHE A 152 -3.06 -11.56 -7.66
C PHE A 152 -1.93 -12.56 -7.95
N THR A 153 -0.70 -12.21 -7.63
CA THR A 153 0.49 -13.05 -7.74
C THR A 153 1.40 -12.78 -6.55
N LEU A 154 2.24 -13.75 -6.22
CA LEU A 154 3.30 -13.61 -5.22
C LEU A 154 4.62 -13.15 -5.85
N ASN A 155 4.71 -13.04 -7.16
CA ASN A 155 5.90 -12.56 -7.86
C ASN A 155 5.53 -11.35 -8.73
N THR A 156 6.13 -10.18 -8.45
CA THR A 156 5.89 -8.95 -9.20
C THR A 156 7.15 -8.31 -9.72
N LEU A 157 7.01 -7.63 -10.86
CA LEU A 157 7.99 -6.70 -11.39
C LEU A 157 7.34 -5.34 -11.56
N ASP A 158 8.05 -4.29 -11.18
CA ASP A 158 7.53 -2.93 -11.23
C ASP A 158 8.62 -1.96 -11.68
N SER A 159 8.24 -1.02 -12.55
CA SER A 159 9.05 0.13 -12.92
C SER A 159 8.47 1.38 -12.26
N ILE A 160 9.23 1.95 -11.33
CA ILE A 160 8.83 3.12 -10.55
C ILE A 160 9.48 4.35 -11.18
N PRO A 161 8.70 5.34 -11.65
CA PRO A 161 9.25 6.56 -12.24
C PRO A 161 10.11 7.38 -11.25
N PRO A 162 10.93 8.31 -11.77
CA PRO A 162 11.68 9.26 -10.94
C PRO A 162 10.76 10.01 -9.96
N LEU A 163 11.18 10.18 -8.70
CA LEU A 163 10.43 10.89 -7.65
C LEU A 163 9.03 10.33 -7.39
N HIS A 164 8.85 9.01 -7.45
CA HIS A 164 7.58 8.34 -7.18
C HIS A 164 7.68 7.29 -6.06
N ARG A 165 6.53 7.04 -5.41
CA ARG A 165 6.26 5.97 -4.45
C ARG A 165 5.34 4.94 -5.07
N GLN A 166 5.54 3.67 -4.78
CA GLN A 166 4.61 2.61 -5.17
C GLN A 166 4.40 1.59 -4.04
N VAL A 167 3.15 1.18 -3.82
CA VAL A 167 2.85 -0.03 -3.05
C VAL A 167 3.09 -1.23 -3.95
N ILE A 168 4.13 -2.03 -3.66
CA ILE A 168 4.55 -3.15 -4.51
C ILE A 168 3.70 -4.38 -4.22
N MET A 169 3.54 -4.74 -2.95
CA MET A 169 2.90 -5.98 -2.54
C MET A 169 2.14 -5.74 -1.25
N MET A 170 0.90 -6.19 -1.16
CA MET A 170 0.19 -6.37 0.11
C MET A 170 -0.34 -7.80 0.17
N LEU A 171 0.12 -8.57 1.15
CA LEU A 171 -0.30 -9.92 1.47
C LEU A 171 -1.17 -9.87 2.73
N ASN A 172 -2.26 -10.61 2.74
CA ASN A 172 -3.15 -10.77 3.90
C ASN A 172 -3.22 -12.23 4.30
N HIS A 173 -3.33 -12.53 5.59
CA HIS A 173 -3.58 -13.88 6.09
C HIS A 173 -4.91 -14.40 5.51
N PHE A 174 -4.87 -15.56 4.84
CA PHE A 174 -6.02 -16.12 4.16
C PHE A 174 -6.98 -16.85 5.11
N GLU A 175 -6.51 -17.91 5.78
CA GLU A 175 -7.31 -18.77 6.65
C GLU A 175 -6.88 -18.59 8.11
N PRO A 176 -7.62 -17.80 8.92
CA PRO A 176 -7.23 -17.41 10.27
C PRO A 176 -7.06 -18.58 11.25
N THR A 177 -7.64 -19.74 10.93
CA THR A 177 -7.56 -20.95 11.77
C THR A 177 -6.24 -21.71 11.62
N GLN A 178 -5.41 -21.36 10.63
CA GLN A 178 -4.12 -21.97 10.37
C GLN A 178 -2.99 -20.95 10.56
N GLY A 179 -1.77 -21.42 10.80
CA GLY A 179 -0.60 -20.54 10.76
C GLY A 179 -0.38 -20.01 9.33
N TYR A 180 0.26 -18.84 9.22
CA TYR A 180 0.75 -18.32 7.94
C TYR A 180 2.25 -18.08 8.01
N TYR A 181 2.88 -18.04 6.84
CA TYR A 181 4.29 -17.71 6.71
C TYR A 181 4.48 -16.75 5.55
N VAL A 182 5.28 -15.70 5.75
CA VAL A 182 5.68 -14.78 4.70
C VAL A 182 7.15 -14.98 4.42
N GLY A 183 7.45 -15.58 3.26
CA GLY A 183 8.80 -15.57 2.69
C GLY A 183 8.87 -14.47 1.64
N HIS A 184 9.73 -13.48 1.80
CA HIS A 184 9.86 -12.35 0.87
C HIS A 184 11.31 -12.16 0.43
N SER A 185 11.49 -11.77 -0.83
CA SER A 185 12.78 -11.42 -1.43
C SER A 185 12.60 -10.20 -2.32
N LEU A 186 13.50 -9.23 -2.19
CA LEU A 186 13.44 -7.97 -2.91
C LEU A 186 14.73 -7.75 -3.70
N THR A 187 14.63 -7.60 -5.01
CA THR A 187 15.74 -7.26 -5.90
C THR A 187 15.46 -5.93 -6.59
N GLN A 188 16.47 -5.08 -6.74
CA GLN A 188 16.32 -3.71 -7.22
C GLN A 188 17.42 -3.38 -8.24
N ARG A 189 17.10 -2.55 -9.25
CA ARG A 189 18.10 -1.94 -10.14
C ARG A 189 17.66 -0.57 -10.65
N ILE A 190 18.64 0.29 -10.90
CA ILE A 190 18.43 1.63 -11.48
C ILE A 190 18.55 1.54 -13.00
N MET A 191 17.64 2.18 -13.72
CA MET A 191 17.59 2.18 -15.18
C MET A 191 17.30 3.58 -15.75
N SER A 192 17.81 3.84 -16.95
CA SER A 192 17.50 5.07 -17.70
C SER A 192 16.20 4.98 -18.51
N SER A 193 15.53 3.82 -18.52
CA SER A 193 14.33 3.57 -19.33
C SER A 193 13.23 2.95 -18.49
N ARG A 194 11.98 3.24 -18.84
CA ARG A 194 10.77 2.73 -18.17
C ARG A 194 10.55 1.22 -18.29
N GLY A 195 10.90 0.61 -19.42
CA GLY A 195 10.57 -0.79 -19.69
C GLY A 195 11.46 -1.76 -18.90
N LEU A 196 10.87 -2.84 -18.38
CA LEU A 196 11.52 -3.87 -17.58
C LEU A 196 12.57 -4.69 -18.34
N ARG A 197 12.55 -4.67 -19.69
CA ARG A 197 13.54 -5.33 -20.56
C ARG A 197 13.74 -6.81 -20.20
N ASP A 198 14.97 -7.22 -19.94
CA ASP A 198 15.39 -8.58 -19.57
C ASP A 198 14.72 -9.09 -18.30
N TRP A 199 14.24 -8.22 -17.40
CA TRP A 199 13.56 -8.68 -16.19
C TRP A 199 12.23 -9.36 -16.46
N VAL A 200 11.57 -9.13 -17.61
CA VAL A 200 10.32 -9.82 -17.93
C VAL A 200 10.46 -11.34 -17.96
N SER A 201 11.68 -11.87 -18.12
CA SER A 201 11.94 -13.32 -18.05
C SER A 201 12.04 -13.88 -16.62
N LEU A 202 12.07 -13.02 -15.59
CA LEU A 202 12.13 -13.43 -14.18
C LEU A 202 10.78 -13.95 -13.65
N VAL A 203 9.67 -13.55 -14.27
CA VAL A 203 8.33 -13.97 -13.84
C VAL A 203 8.00 -15.35 -14.45
N PRO A 204 7.66 -16.35 -13.64
CA PRO A 204 7.28 -17.68 -14.15
C PRO A 204 5.93 -17.61 -14.88
N GLY A 205 5.93 -17.85 -16.19
CA GLY A 205 4.69 -17.89 -16.98
C GLY A 205 4.92 -17.68 -18.47
N ARG A 206 4.35 -18.56 -19.30
CA ARG A 206 4.60 -18.69 -20.75
C ARG A 206 4.01 -17.56 -21.62
N MET A 207 4.26 -16.29 -21.31
CA MET A 207 3.90 -15.19 -22.21
C MET A 207 5.13 -14.38 -22.59
N ALA A 208 5.36 -14.24 -23.90
CA ALA A 208 6.36 -13.31 -24.42
C ALA A 208 5.88 -11.88 -24.16
N LEU A 209 6.29 -11.32 -23.02
CA LEU A 209 6.03 -9.92 -22.68
C LEU A 209 6.97 -9.01 -23.46
N SER A 210 6.47 -7.84 -23.87
CA SER A 210 7.30 -6.83 -24.53
C SER A 210 8.38 -6.31 -23.57
N ALA A 211 9.56 -5.96 -24.09
CA ALA A 211 10.60 -5.30 -23.31
C ALA A 211 10.15 -3.94 -22.73
N ASP A 212 9.13 -3.33 -23.31
CA ASP A 212 8.52 -2.06 -22.86
C ASP A 212 7.52 -2.23 -21.73
N THR A 213 7.26 -3.47 -21.28
CA THR A 213 6.37 -3.74 -20.13
C THR A 213 6.91 -3.05 -18.88
N GLU A 214 6.06 -2.31 -18.18
CA GLU A 214 6.44 -1.54 -16.98
C GLU A 214 6.07 -2.26 -15.68
N HIS A 215 4.99 -3.04 -15.68
CA HIS A 215 4.49 -3.75 -14.51
C HIS A 215 4.07 -5.17 -14.86
N VAL A 216 4.44 -6.12 -14.00
CA VAL A 216 3.99 -7.51 -14.06
C VAL A 216 3.45 -7.89 -12.67
N PRO A 217 2.16 -8.22 -12.54
CA PRO A 217 1.13 -8.16 -13.59
C PRO A 217 0.82 -6.69 -13.97
N PRO A 218 0.18 -6.46 -15.13
CA PRO A 218 -0.23 -5.12 -15.55
C PRO A 218 -1.16 -4.45 -14.53
N LEU A 219 -1.04 -3.13 -14.38
CA LEU A 219 -1.85 -2.31 -13.46
C LEU A 219 -3.02 -1.61 -14.18
N ASP A 220 -3.59 -2.29 -15.17
CA ASP A 220 -4.68 -1.76 -16.00
C ASP A 220 -6.04 -1.91 -15.32
N ASP A 221 -6.19 -2.93 -14.46
CA ASP A 221 -7.39 -3.12 -13.66
C ASP A 221 -7.53 -1.99 -12.62
N PRO A 222 -8.64 -1.23 -12.63
CA PRO A 222 -8.87 -0.16 -11.68
C PRO A 222 -8.77 -0.59 -10.21
N ALA A 223 -9.20 -1.80 -9.86
CA ALA A 223 -9.18 -2.30 -8.49
C ALA A 223 -7.74 -2.49 -7.98
N ILE A 224 -6.83 -2.95 -8.85
CA ILE A 224 -5.39 -3.08 -8.54
C ILE A 224 -4.73 -1.70 -8.54
N ALA A 225 -5.05 -0.89 -9.57
CA ALA A 225 -4.43 0.41 -9.80
C ALA A 225 -4.63 1.40 -8.63
N VAL A 226 -5.77 1.32 -7.93
CA VAL A 226 -6.07 2.16 -6.76
C VAL A 226 -4.94 2.10 -5.72
N LEU A 227 -4.47 0.90 -5.41
CA LEU A 227 -3.44 0.68 -4.39
C LEU A 227 -2.03 0.76 -4.99
N HIS A 228 -1.84 0.19 -6.17
CA HIS A 228 -0.50 -0.15 -6.67
C HIS A 228 0.06 0.80 -7.73
N ARG A 229 -0.69 1.78 -8.26
CA ARG A 229 -0.09 2.74 -9.21
C ARG A 229 0.98 3.61 -8.55
N PRO A 230 2.11 3.88 -9.24
CA PRO A 230 3.09 4.85 -8.77
C PRO A 230 2.48 6.24 -8.54
N ARG A 231 2.95 6.93 -7.50
CA ARG A 231 2.48 8.26 -7.10
C ARG A 231 3.66 9.22 -6.90
N PRO A 232 3.59 10.47 -7.39
CA PRO A 232 4.63 11.47 -7.13
C PRO A 232 4.86 11.68 -5.63
N LEU A 233 6.12 11.84 -5.23
CA LEU A 233 6.51 12.11 -3.84
C LEU A 233 6.32 13.57 -3.44
N PHE A 234 6.44 14.48 -4.41
CA PHE A 234 6.27 15.92 -4.22
C PHE A 234 5.09 16.38 -5.09
N ARG A 235 4.17 17.14 -4.51
CA ARG A 235 3.09 17.86 -5.19
C ARG A 235 3.25 19.36 -4.97
#